data_AF-A0A8T5C7Y4-F1
#
_entry.id   AF-A0A8T5C7Y4-F1
#
_cell.length_a   1.000
_cell.length_b   1.000
_cell.length_c   1.000
_cell.angle_alpha   90.00
_cell.angle_beta   90.00
_cell.angle_gamma   90.00
#
_symmetry.space_group_name_H-M   'P 1'
#
loop_
_entity.id
_entity.type
_entity.pdbx_description
1 polymer ?
#
loop_
_entity_poly.entity_id
_entity_poly.type
_entity_poly.pdbx_seq_one_letter_code
_entity_poly.pdbx_strand_id
1 'polypeptide(L)'
;VLAEFLGILDGLDLGVKAVYLDREFYDSKCLTLLQAHNHAYVMPIVRWGRTIKRELSEGWSRVIQHSLTAKLDGHSWTVEFPVYIDCTYQNGRYDEHGVARHGYAADAPFIDSPRDARYHYAKRFGIEAS
;
A
#
# COMPACT_ATOMS: atom_id res chain seq x y z
N VAL A 1 0.86 -11.76 15.43
CA VAL A 1 -0.32 -11.08 14.86
C VAL A 1 -0.45 -11.26 13.36
N LEU A 2 0.22 -10.50 12.46
CA LEU A 2 -0.04 -10.64 11.01
C LEU A 2 0.24 -12.05 10.48
N ALA A 3 1.39 -12.65 10.80
CA ALA A 3 1.72 -14.01 10.37
C ALA A 3 0.70 -15.06 10.84
N GLU A 4 0.20 -14.94 12.08
CA GLU A 4 -0.84 -15.83 12.61
C GLU A 4 -2.17 -15.62 11.88
N PHE A 5 -2.54 -14.38 11.60
CA PHE A 5 -3.75 -14.05 10.84
C PHE A 5 -3.70 -14.63 9.43
N LEU A 6 -2.59 -14.45 8.71
CA LEU A 6 -2.41 -15.02 7.37
C LEU A 6 -2.44 -16.55 7.41
N GLY A 7 -1.78 -17.17 8.39
CA GLY A 7 -1.85 -18.62 8.57
C GLY A 7 -3.27 -19.14 8.86
N ILE A 8 -4.11 -18.37 9.57
CA ILE A 8 -5.53 -18.70 9.72
C ILE A 8 -6.24 -18.58 8.37
N LEU A 9 -6.03 -17.49 7.61
CA LEU A 9 -6.67 -17.31 6.31
C LEU A 9 -6.35 -18.45 5.34
N ASP A 10 -5.11 -18.92 5.31
CA ASP A 10 -4.69 -20.05 4.47
C ASP A 10 -5.38 -21.36 4.84
N GLY A 11 -5.76 -21.51 6.11
CA GLY A 11 -6.47 -22.69 6.60
C GLY A 11 -7.99 -22.62 6.39
N LEU A 12 -8.53 -21.49 5.94
CA LEU A 12 -9.95 -21.32 5.67
C LEU A 12 -10.24 -21.63 4.20
N ASP A 13 -11.33 -22.36 3.92
CA ASP A 13 -11.83 -22.58 2.55
C ASP A 13 -12.58 -21.32 2.04
N LEU A 14 -11.86 -20.21 1.99
CA LEU A 14 -12.37 -18.90 1.59
C LEU A 14 -11.56 -18.37 0.41
N GLY A 15 -12.27 -17.89 -0.63
CA GLY A 15 -11.68 -17.15 -1.73
C GLY A 15 -11.32 -15.72 -1.33
N VAL A 16 -10.31 -15.54 -0.46
CA VAL A 16 -9.82 -14.22 -0.04
C VAL A 16 -9.32 -13.45 -1.26
N LYS A 17 -10.02 -12.36 -1.62
CA LYS A 17 -9.70 -11.58 -2.83
C LYS A 17 -8.52 -10.62 -2.64
N ALA A 18 -8.44 -10.01 -1.46
CA ALA A 18 -7.31 -9.18 -1.04
C ALA A 18 -7.44 -8.84 0.44
N VAL A 19 -6.31 -8.54 1.09
CA VAL A 19 -6.25 -7.93 2.42
C VAL A 19 -6.00 -6.43 2.30
N TYR A 20 -6.74 -5.65 3.08
CA TYR A 20 -6.56 -4.19 3.16
C TYR A 20 -5.95 -3.87 4.51
N LEU A 21 -4.80 -3.20 4.52
CA LEU A 21 -4.02 -2.97 5.74
C LEU A 21 -3.83 -1.48 5.97
N ASP A 22 -3.82 -1.07 7.24
CA ASP A 22 -3.49 0.29 7.61
C ASP A 22 -2.01 0.61 7.30
N ARG A 23 -1.69 1.91 7.17
CA ARG A 23 -0.33 2.40 6.92
C ARG A 23 0.68 1.95 7.99
N GLU A 24 0.25 1.61 9.20
CA GLU A 24 1.13 1.09 10.25
C GLU A 24 1.75 -0.28 9.91
N PHE A 25 1.14 -1.03 8.98
CA PHE A 25 1.69 -2.27 8.44
C PHE A 25 2.63 -2.03 7.23
N TYR A 26 2.91 -0.77 6.87
CA TYR A 26 3.88 -0.44 5.83
C TYR A 26 5.31 -0.64 6.34
N ASP A 27 5.74 -1.90 6.37
CA ASP A 27 7.11 -2.29 6.67
C ASP A 27 7.53 -3.53 5.88
N SER A 28 8.84 -3.76 5.82
CA SER A 28 9.43 -4.86 5.06
C SER A 28 8.96 -6.24 5.49
N LYS A 29 8.75 -6.50 6.79
CA LYS A 29 8.34 -7.82 7.28
C LYS A 29 6.92 -8.13 6.84
N CYS A 30 6.00 -7.17 6.97
CA CYS A 30 4.62 -7.35 6.54
C CYS A 30 4.53 -7.60 5.03
N LEU A 31 5.23 -6.80 4.22
CA LEU A 31 5.25 -6.99 2.76
C LEU A 31 5.88 -8.32 2.35
N THR A 32 6.97 -8.74 3.02
CA THR A 32 7.56 -10.07 2.79
C THR A 32 6.58 -11.20 3.11
N LEU A 33 5.85 -11.10 4.22
CA LEU A 33 4.85 -12.11 4.59
C LEU A 33 3.69 -12.17 3.58
N LEU A 34 3.19 -11.01 3.12
CA LEU A 34 2.12 -10.96 2.12
C LEU A 34 2.53 -11.66 0.81
N GLN A 35 3.76 -11.41 0.35
CA GLN A 35 4.31 -12.07 -0.83
C GLN A 35 4.53 -13.57 -0.62
N ALA A 36 5.06 -13.97 0.55
CA ALA A 36 5.31 -15.37 0.86
C ALA A 36 4.03 -16.22 0.91
N HIS A 37 2.92 -15.63 1.35
CA HIS A 37 1.60 -16.26 1.38
C HIS A 37 0.78 -16.03 0.09
N ASN A 38 1.35 -15.34 -0.91
CA ASN A 38 0.69 -15.02 -2.18
C ASN A 38 -0.69 -14.34 -1.99
N HIS A 39 -0.80 -13.48 -0.98
CA HIS A 39 -2.03 -12.74 -0.74
C HIS A 39 -2.01 -11.42 -1.48
N ALA A 40 -3.07 -11.19 -2.26
CA ALA A 40 -3.32 -9.89 -2.83
C ALA A 40 -3.51 -8.84 -1.71
N TYR A 41 -2.96 -7.64 -1.87
CA TYR A 41 -3.00 -6.61 -0.82
C TYR A 41 -3.14 -5.19 -1.36
N VAL A 42 -3.65 -4.30 -0.52
CA VAL A 42 -3.61 -2.83 -0.72
C VAL A 42 -3.38 -2.16 0.63
N MET A 43 -2.37 -1.29 0.71
CA MET A 43 -2.08 -0.49 1.91
C MET A 43 -1.53 0.90 1.54
N PRO A 44 -1.80 1.97 2.31
CA PRO A 44 -1.19 3.26 2.09
C PRO A 44 0.29 3.22 2.49
N ILE A 45 1.15 3.88 1.71
CA ILE A 45 2.56 4.01 2.09
C ILE A 45 2.77 5.18 3.04
N VAL A 46 3.79 5.06 3.89
CA VAL A 46 4.25 6.18 4.73
C VAL A 46 5.20 7.06 3.91
N ARG A 47 5.01 8.39 3.96
CA ARG A 47 5.88 9.37 3.29
C ARG A 47 7.25 9.47 3.99
N TRP A 48 8.11 8.48 3.78
CA TRP A 48 9.42 8.36 4.40
C TRP A 48 10.52 7.97 3.41
N GLY A 49 11.76 8.37 3.68
CA GLY A 49 12.87 8.24 2.74
C GLY A 49 12.88 9.32 1.65
N ARG A 50 14.06 9.64 1.12
CA ARG A 50 14.20 10.68 0.08
C ARG A 50 13.45 10.32 -1.20
N THR A 51 13.51 9.05 -1.62
CA THR A 51 12.88 8.57 -2.85
C THR A 51 11.37 8.75 -2.80
N ILE A 52 10.67 8.12 -1.84
CA ILE A 52 9.21 8.26 -1.72
C ILE A 52 8.79 9.71 -1.48
N LYS A 53 9.55 10.48 -0.69
CA LYS A 53 9.24 11.92 -0.51
C LYS A 53 9.24 12.67 -1.84
N ARG A 54 10.22 12.42 -2.71
CA ARG A 54 10.28 13.03 -4.05
C ARG A 54 9.11 12.54 -4.91
N GLU A 55 8.91 11.23 -4.99
CA GLU A 55 7.84 10.64 -5.81
C GLU A 55 6.45 11.15 -5.43
N LEU A 56 6.19 11.37 -4.13
CA LEU A 56 4.93 11.92 -3.63
C LEU A 56 4.83 13.45 -3.70
N SER A 57 5.87 14.17 -4.13
CA SER A 57 5.84 15.64 -4.22
C SER A 57 5.57 16.14 -5.65
N GLU A 58 5.78 15.33 -6.67
CA GLU A 58 5.76 15.77 -8.07
C GLU A 58 5.11 14.77 -9.04
N GLY A 59 4.87 15.23 -10.26
CA GLY A 59 4.33 14.43 -11.37
C GLY A 59 2.84 14.07 -11.27
N TRP A 60 2.34 13.35 -12.26
CA TRP A 60 0.96 12.88 -12.37
C TRP A 60 0.81 11.46 -11.80
N SER A 61 -0.42 10.92 -11.84
CA SER A 61 -0.70 9.55 -11.42
C SER A 61 0.20 8.57 -12.16
N ARG A 62 0.84 7.66 -11.42
CA ARG A 62 1.80 6.70 -11.99
C ARG A 62 2.00 5.50 -11.07
N VAL A 63 2.61 4.46 -11.62
CA VAL A 63 3.10 3.31 -10.87
C VAL A 63 4.62 3.35 -10.87
N ILE A 64 5.23 3.17 -9.70
CA ILE A 64 6.68 3.04 -9.54
C ILE A 64 6.99 1.69 -8.90
N GLN A 65 8.19 1.18 -9.13
CA GLN A 65 8.75 0.12 -8.30
C GLN A 65 9.45 0.73 -7.09
N HIS A 66 9.26 0.11 -5.92
CA HIS A 66 9.91 0.53 -4.70
C HIS A 66 10.32 -0.68 -3.86
N SER A 67 11.21 -0.44 -2.91
CA SER A 67 11.63 -1.47 -1.98
C SER A 67 11.99 -0.99 -0.61
N LEU A 68 11.86 -1.94 0.32
CA LEU A 68 12.29 -1.79 1.70
C LEU A 68 13.33 -2.86 2.00
N THR A 69 14.48 -2.43 2.51
CA THR A 69 15.50 -3.34 3.03
C THR A 69 15.41 -3.40 4.54
N ALA A 70 15.26 -4.59 5.09
CA ALA A 70 15.39 -4.84 6.52
C ALA A 70 16.66 -5.62 6.84
N LYS A 71 17.07 -5.48 8.10
CA LYS A 71 18.19 -6.21 8.69
C LYS A 71 17.74 -6.85 9.99
N LEU A 72 18.08 -8.13 10.17
CA LEU A 72 17.88 -8.88 11.40
C LEU A 72 19.04 -9.86 11.55
N ASP A 73 19.67 -9.86 12.73
CA ASP A 73 20.75 -10.80 13.09
C ASP A 73 21.86 -10.91 12.03
N GLY A 74 22.24 -9.78 11.42
CA GLY A 74 23.28 -9.72 10.39
C GLY A 74 22.81 -10.09 8.98
N HIS A 75 21.61 -10.64 8.83
CA HIS A 75 20.99 -10.91 7.53
C HIS A 75 20.25 -9.67 7.04
N SER A 76 20.43 -9.35 5.75
CA SER A 76 19.67 -8.29 5.07
C SER A 76 18.80 -8.91 4.00
N TRP A 77 17.54 -8.47 3.91
CA TRP A 77 16.65 -8.83 2.81
C TRP A 77 15.97 -7.57 2.29
N THR A 78 15.65 -7.58 1.01
CA THR A 78 14.94 -6.50 0.33
C THR A 78 13.65 -7.07 -0.22
N VAL A 79 12.55 -6.38 0.05
CA VAL A 79 11.25 -6.65 -0.56
C VAL A 79 10.95 -5.56 -1.57
N GLU A 80 10.73 -5.96 -2.82
CA GLU A 80 10.34 -5.08 -3.92
C GLU A 80 8.83 -5.18 -4.12
N PHE A 81 8.18 -4.05 -4.39
CA PHE A 81 6.74 -3.97 -4.58
C PHE A 81 6.35 -2.74 -5.41
N PRO A 82 5.23 -2.81 -6.16
CA PRO A 82 4.70 -1.66 -6.85
C PRO A 82 4.07 -0.66 -5.87
N VAL A 83 4.26 0.63 -6.16
CA VAL A 83 3.56 1.74 -5.51
C VAL A 83 2.74 2.46 -6.56
N TYR A 84 1.43 2.49 -6.32
CA TYR A 84 0.43 3.20 -7.09
C TYR A 84 0.25 4.60 -6.49
N ILE A 85 0.59 5.64 -7.25
CA ILE A 85 0.48 7.04 -6.82
C ILE A 85 -0.70 7.68 -7.54
N ASP A 86 -1.77 7.98 -6.82
CA ASP A 86 -2.95 8.68 -7.34
C ASP A 86 -2.82 10.19 -7.12
N CYS A 87 -2.75 10.93 -8.22
CA CYS A 87 -2.66 12.37 -8.28
C CYS A 87 -4.07 12.96 -8.43
N THR A 88 -4.50 13.78 -7.48
CA THR A 88 -5.89 14.27 -7.39
C THR A 88 -5.89 15.77 -7.17
N TYR A 89 -6.81 16.46 -7.85
CA TYR A 89 -7.01 17.89 -7.61
C TYR A 89 -7.74 18.12 -6.29
N GLN A 90 -7.18 18.96 -5.45
CA GLN A 90 -7.83 19.49 -4.26
C GLN A 90 -8.62 20.74 -4.69
N ASN A 91 -9.92 20.56 -4.88
CA ASN A 91 -10.83 21.64 -5.26
C ASN A 91 -11.31 22.43 -4.03
N GLY A 92 -10.37 22.98 -3.24
CA GLY A 92 -10.66 23.74 -2.01
C GLY A 92 -11.14 22.89 -0.83
N ARG A 93 -10.97 21.56 -0.88
CA ARG A 93 -11.29 20.68 0.25
C ARG A 93 -10.26 20.92 1.35
N TYR A 94 -10.72 21.23 2.57
CA TYR A 94 -9.89 21.65 3.71
C TYR A 94 -9.11 22.96 3.47
N ASP A 95 -9.62 23.87 2.64
CA ASP A 95 -8.98 25.17 2.30
C ASP A 95 -7.62 25.02 1.59
N GLU A 96 -7.31 23.81 1.12
CA GLU A 96 -6.11 23.54 0.32
C GLU A 96 -6.44 23.64 -1.17
N HIS A 97 -5.75 24.55 -1.85
CA HIS A 97 -5.72 24.64 -3.31
C HIS A 97 -4.48 23.91 -3.81
N GLY A 98 -4.65 22.91 -4.68
CA GLY A 98 -3.51 22.23 -5.28
C GLY A 98 -3.78 20.79 -5.69
N VAL A 99 -2.72 19.99 -5.60
CA VAL A 99 -2.70 18.61 -6.05
C VAL A 99 -2.21 17.72 -4.92
N ALA A 100 -3.05 16.78 -4.50
CA ALA A 100 -2.70 15.74 -3.53
C ALA A 100 -2.23 14.47 -4.25
N ARG A 101 -1.18 13.84 -3.73
CA ARG A 101 -0.64 12.57 -4.23
C ARG A 101 -0.73 11.51 -3.15
N HIS A 102 -1.54 10.50 -3.39
CA HIS A 102 -1.79 9.41 -2.45
C HIS A 102 -1.08 8.15 -2.95
N GLY A 103 -0.11 7.65 -2.17
CA GLY A 103 0.64 6.44 -2.51
C GLY A 103 0.08 5.19 -1.83
N TYR A 104 -0.03 4.10 -2.59
CA TYR A 104 -0.47 2.80 -2.11
C TYR A 104 0.48 1.70 -2.57
N ALA A 105 0.96 0.88 -1.64
CA ALA A 105 1.58 -0.40 -2.00
C ALA A 105 0.43 -1.38 -2.28
N ALA A 106 0.37 -1.91 -3.49
CA ALA A 106 -0.75 -2.77 -3.89
C ALA A 106 -0.30 -3.82 -4.88
N ASP A 107 -0.57 -5.09 -4.57
CA ASP A 107 -0.41 -6.20 -5.50
C ASP A 107 -1.71 -6.99 -5.47
N ALA A 108 -2.61 -6.69 -6.40
CA ALA A 108 -3.91 -7.31 -6.46
C ALA A 108 -4.43 -7.31 -7.91
N PRO A 109 -5.05 -8.41 -8.38
CA PRO A 109 -5.37 -8.61 -9.80
C PRO A 109 -6.48 -7.69 -10.33
N PHE A 110 -7.12 -6.91 -9.48
CA PHE A 110 -8.17 -5.94 -9.84
C PHE A 110 -7.71 -4.48 -9.68
N ILE A 111 -6.42 -4.25 -9.39
CA ILE A 111 -5.83 -2.92 -9.28
C ILE A 111 -4.99 -2.69 -10.53
N ASP A 112 -5.58 -2.05 -11.53
CA ASP A 112 -4.91 -1.75 -12.81
C ASP A 112 -4.39 -0.31 -12.87
N SER A 113 -4.91 0.58 -12.02
CA SER A 113 -4.54 2.00 -12.01
C SER A 113 -4.38 2.56 -10.61
N PRO A 114 -3.67 3.70 -10.45
CA PRO A 114 -3.58 4.36 -9.15
C PRO A 114 -4.92 4.80 -8.58
N ARG A 115 -5.87 5.13 -9.45
CA ARG A 115 -7.24 5.46 -9.06
C ARG A 115 -7.94 4.25 -8.46
N ASP A 116 -7.71 3.04 -8.97
CA ASP A 116 -8.28 1.81 -8.42
C ASP A 116 -7.75 1.54 -7.02
N ALA A 117 -6.43 1.67 -6.82
CA ALA A 117 -5.82 1.51 -5.50
C ALA A 117 -6.47 2.42 -4.45
N ARG A 118 -6.64 3.71 -4.78
CA ARG A 118 -7.33 4.66 -3.91
C ARG A 118 -8.80 4.32 -3.71
N TYR A 119 -9.54 4.01 -4.78
CA TYR A 119 -10.98 3.72 -4.72
C TYR A 119 -11.26 2.50 -3.84
N HIS A 120 -10.54 1.41 -4.07
CA HIS A 120 -10.69 0.17 -3.35
C HIS A 120 -10.32 0.33 -1.87
N TYR A 121 -9.23 1.03 -1.57
CA TYR A 121 -8.84 1.32 -0.19
C TYR A 121 -9.87 2.19 0.53
N ALA A 122 -10.24 3.33 -0.07
CA ALA A 122 -11.16 4.29 0.52
C ALA A 122 -12.56 3.70 0.76
N LYS A 123 -13.04 2.80 -0.10
CA LYS A 123 -14.33 2.12 0.10
C LYS A 123 -14.36 1.23 1.35
N ARG A 124 -13.21 0.72 1.81
CA ARG A 124 -13.13 -0.19 2.95
C ARG A 124 -12.79 0.52 4.25
N PHE A 125 -11.87 1.49 4.22
CA PHE A 125 -11.47 2.24 5.42
C PHE A 125 -12.15 3.61 5.57
N GLY A 126 -12.71 4.17 4.49
CA GLY A 126 -13.46 5.44 4.54
C GLY A 126 -14.82 5.33 5.23
N ILE A 127 -15.23 4.13 5.66
CA ILE A 127 -16.42 3.92 6.49
C ILE A 127 -16.15 4.33 7.95
N GLU A 128 -14.88 4.40 8.39
CA GLU A 128 -14.49 4.68 9.78
C GLU A 128 -14.30 6.17 10.09
N ALA A 129 -14.61 7.07 9.14
CA ALA A 129 -14.44 8.52 9.29
C ALA A 129 -15.74 9.31 9.01
N SER A 130 -16.90 8.79 9.43
CA SER A 130 -18.17 9.52 9.50
C SER A 130 -18.72 9.55 10.91
#